data_AF-A0A1V9UGW7-F1
#
_entry.id   AF-A0A1V9UGW7-F1
#
_cell.length_a   1.000
_cell.length_b   1.000
_cell.length_c   1.000
_cell.angle_alpha   90.00
_cell.angle_beta   90.00
_cell.angle_gamma   90.00
#
_symmetry.space_group_name_H-M   'P 1'
#
loop_
_entity.id
_entity.type
_entity.pdbx_description
1 polymer ?
#
loop_
_entity_poly.entity_id
_entity_poly.type
_entity_poly.pdbx_seq_one_letter_code
_entity_poly.pdbx_strand_id
1 'polypeptide(L)'
;MTNSLRPTTFHRHNRPLRTLLFESQVWFCARDMGRLMGWPLNERTTRKLDADQRRVMTLVDSCAEADELMVSESGVYAMLVHHHHAENRELRQWITNEVVPCVRDELEPPEACSPCLSFLQWPGMSVSMLHWRSEPWIRLRDMPRVLAHSGDHQPFHSKPGQSWWQAARAKLGRV
;
A
#
# COMPACT_ATOMS: atom_id res chain seq x y z
N MET A 1 18.54 -0.76 -16.01
CA MET A 1 18.55 -1.40 -14.68
C MET A 1 17.38 -2.36 -14.66
N THR A 2 17.62 -3.65 -14.89
CA THR A 2 16.57 -4.67 -14.83
C THR A 2 16.26 -4.89 -13.35
N ASN A 3 15.11 -4.37 -12.90
CA ASN A 3 14.64 -4.65 -11.56
C ASN A 3 14.30 -6.14 -11.51
N SER A 4 15.15 -6.93 -10.84
CA SER A 4 14.90 -8.35 -10.58
C SER A 4 13.71 -8.47 -9.63
N LEU A 5 12.55 -8.85 -10.15
CA LEU A 5 11.31 -8.97 -9.39
C LEU A 5 11.21 -10.39 -8.80
N ARG A 6 11.25 -10.51 -7.48
CA ARG A 6 11.11 -11.78 -6.76
C ARG A 6 9.65 -11.98 -6.34
N PRO A 7 8.95 -13.01 -6.82
CA PRO A 7 7.55 -13.24 -6.46
C PRO A 7 7.41 -13.95 -5.09
N THR A 8 6.39 -13.57 -4.33
CA THR A 8 5.92 -14.29 -3.13
C THR A 8 4.97 -15.41 -3.55
N THR A 9 5.20 -16.64 -3.07
CA THR A 9 4.43 -17.82 -3.49
C THR A 9 3.46 -18.28 -2.41
N PHE A 10 2.17 -18.22 -2.71
CA PHE A 10 1.10 -18.76 -1.87
C PHE A 10 0.70 -20.15 -2.34
N HIS A 11 0.09 -20.95 -1.48
CA HIS A 11 -0.36 -22.30 -1.84
C HIS A 11 -1.82 -22.51 -1.46
N ARG A 12 -2.63 -23.02 -2.39
CA ARG A 12 -4.00 -23.47 -2.14
C ARG A 12 -4.18 -24.84 -2.79
N HIS A 13 -4.66 -25.83 -2.03
CA HIS A 13 -4.90 -27.20 -2.51
C HIS A 13 -3.70 -27.81 -3.26
N ASN A 14 -2.49 -27.62 -2.72
CA ASN A 14 -1.22 -28.06 -3.33
C ASN A 14 -0.92 -27.45 -4.71
N ARG A 15 -1.54 -26.30 -5.04
CA ARG A 15 -1.25 -25.52 -6.24
C ARG A 15 -0.59 -24.20 -5.83
N PRO A 16 0.60 -23.89 -6.35
CA PRO A 16 1.26 -22.62 -6.06
C PRO A 16 0.57 -21.47 -6.80
N LEU A 17 0.61 -20.28 -6.19
CA LEU A 17 0.21 -19.00 -6.75
C LEU A 17 1.34 -18.01 -6.52
N ARG A 18 2.09 -17.72 -7.58
CA ARG A 18 3.11 -16.66 -7.54
C ARG A 18 2.44 -15.30 -7.64
N THR A 19 2.83 -14.41 -6.74
CA THR A 19 2.33 -13.04 -6.63
C THR A 19 3.49 -12.08 -6.52
N LEU A 20 3.28 -10.85 -6.95
CA LEU A 20 4.29 -9.81 -6.93
C LEU A 20 3.60 -8.49 -6.59
N LEU A 21 4.19 -7.75 -5.66
CA LEU A 21 3.80 -6.36 -5.46
C LEU A 21 4.67 -5.46 -6.34
N PHE A 22 4.03 -4.71 -7.24
CA PHE A 22 4.71 -3.83 -8.16
C PHE A 22 3.88 -2.56 -8.39
N GLU A 23 4.52 -1.39 -8.30
CA GLU A 23 3.84 -0.08 -8.43
C GLU A 23 2.63 0.09 -7.50
N SER A 24 2.71 -0.39 -6.25
CA SER A 24 1.62 -0.36 -5.25
C SER A 24 0.38 -1.21 -5.63
N GLN A 25 0.51 -2.05 -6.64
CA GLN A 25 -0.54 -2.97 -7.08
C GLN A 25 -0.07 -4.42 -6.94
N VAL A 26 -0.98 -5.30 -6.55
CA VAL A 26 -0.73 -6.74 -6.50
C VAL A 26 -0.92 -7.34 -7.88
N TRP A 27 0.07 -8.11 -8.32
CA TRP A 27 0.12 -8.83 -9.57
C TRP A 27 0.18 -10.33 -9.30
N PHE A 28 -0.53 -11.11 -10.11
CA PHE A 28 -0.67 -12.56 -9.98
C PHE A 28 -0.18 -13.24 -11.26
N CYS A 29 0.57 -14.33 -11.13
CA CYS A 29 0.95 -15.12 -12.31
C CYS A 29 -0.30 -15.72 -12.96
N ALA A 30 -0.54 -15.37 -14.23
CA ALA A 30 -1.71 -15.81 -14.99
C ALA A 30 -1.78 -17.34 -15.06
N ARG A 31 -0.64 -17.99 -15.33
CA ARG A 31 -0.55 -19.45 -15.45
C ARG A 31 -1.00 -20.16 -14.18
N ASP A 32 -0.54 -19.69 -13.02
CA ASP A 32 -0.86 -20.27 -11.72
C ASP A 32 -2.31 -20.00 -11.35
N MET A 33 -2.78 -18.78 -11.60
CA MET A 33 -4.18 -18.41 -11.39
C MET A 33 -5.13 -19.23 -12.26
N GLY A 34 -4.77 -19.50 -13.51
CA GLY A 34 -5.57 -20.34 -14.40
C GLY A 34 -5.68 -21.79 -13.91
N ARG A 35 -4.61 -22.32 -13.30
CA ARG A 35 -4.64 -23.64 -12.64
C ARG A 35 -5.57 -23.64 -11.42
N LEU A 36 -5.62 -22.56 -10.66
CA LEU A 36 -6.54 -22.45 -9.52
C LEU A 36 -8.00 -22.31 -9.95
N MET A 37 -8.27 -21.52 -11.00
CA MET A 37 -9.60 -21.34 -11.56
C MET A 37 -10.12 -22.54 -12.37
N GLY A 38 -9.24 -23.47 -12.74
CA GLY A 38 -9.56 -24.55 -13.69
C GLY A 38 -9.79 -24.04 -15.12
N TRP A 39 -9.32 -22.83 -15.43
CA TRP A 39 -9.47 -22.18 -16.74
C TRP A 39 -8.12 -21.64 -17.21
N PRO A 40 -7.62 -22.00 -18.40
CA PRO A 40 -6.30 -21.55 -18.84
C PRO A 40 -6.28 -20.04 -19.06
N LEU A 41 -5.48 -19.33 -18.26
CA LEU A 41 -5.21 -17.91 -18.42
C LEU A 41 -3.90 -17.73 -19.20
N ASN A 42 -4.04 -17.58 -20.52
CA ASN A 42 -2.96 -17.32 -21.46
C ASN A 42 -3.14 -15.95 -22.11
N GLU A 43 -2.16 -15.53 -22.92
CA GLU A 43 -2.20 -14.24 -23.63
C GLU A 43 -3.51 -14.03 -24.42
N ARG A 44 -4.06 -15.10 -25.03
CA ARG A 44 -5.32 -15.03 -25.78
C ARG A 44 -6.53 -14.79 -24.90
N THR A 45 -6.61 -15.43 -23.74
CA THR A 45 -7.79 -15.31 -22.85
C THR A 45 -7.77 -14.02 -22.06
N THR A 46 -6.57 -13.50 -21.74
CA THR A 46 -6.39 -12.21 -21.07
C THR A 46 -6.50 -11.02 -22.02
N ARG A 47 -6.69 -11.20 -23.34
CA ARG A 47 -7.00 -10.11 -24.29
C ARG A 47 -8.30 -9.37 -24.02
N LYS A 48 -9.20 -9.98 -23.24
CA LYS A 48 -10.43 -9.33 -22.79
C LYS A 48 -10.22 -8.36 -21.63
N LEU A 49 -9.05 -8.43 -20.98
CA LEU A 49 -8.67 -7.54 -19.90
C LEU A 49 -8.08 -6.26 -20.49
N ASP A 50 -8.24 -5.18 -19.74
CA ASP A 50 -7.70 -3.87 -20.10
C ASP A 50 -6.17 -3.87 -20.08
N ALA A 51 -5.56 -2.87 -20.72
CA ALA A 51 -4.10 -2.79 -20.87
C ALA A 51 -3.36 -2.60 -19.53
N ASP A 52 -4.01 -2.01 -18.53
CA ASP A 52 -3.52 -1.87 -17.15
C ASP A 52 -3.66 -3.17 -16.35
N GLN A 53 -4.55 -4.08 -16.77
CA GLN A 53 -4.88 -5.27 -16.01
C GLN A 53 -3.95 -6.46 -16.29
N ARG A 54 -3.13 -6.38 -17.33
CA ARG A 54 -2.20 -7.44 -17.74
C ARG A 54 -0.85 -6.86 -18.09
N ARG A 55 0.22 -7.55 -17.71
CA ARG A 55 1.59 -7.11 -18.01
C ARG A 55 2.48 -8.33 -18.11
N VAL A 56 3.42 -8.33 -19.05
CA VAL A 56 4.50 -9.33 -19.07
C VAL A 56 5.62 -8.78 -18.20
N MET A 57 6.06 -9.58 -17.23
CA MET A 57 7.08 -9.18 -16.27
C MET A 57 8.13 -10.27 -16.17
N THR A 58 9.41 -9.87 -16.16
CA THR A 58 10.53 -10.79 -15.93
C THR A 58 10.62 -11.09 -14.44
N LEU A 59 10.28 -12.31 -14.06
CA LEU A 59 10.39 -12.79 -12.68
C LEU A 59 11.73 -13.49 -12.50
N VAL A 60 12.36 -13.25 -11.35
CA VAL A 60 13.58 -13.96 -10.95
C VAL A 60 13.19 -15.05 -9.96
N ASP A 61 13.20 -16.29 -10.43
CA ASP A 61 13.08 -17.46 -9.57
C ASP A 61 14.48 -17.95 -9.18
N SER A 62 14.53 -18.82 -8.19
CA SER A 62 15.70 -19.49 -7.63
C SER A 62 16.62 -20.17 -8.66
N CYS A 63 16.15 -20.44 -9.89
CA CYS A 63 16.93 -21.10 -10.93
C CYS A 63 17.08 -20.31 -12.25
N ALA A 64 16.18 -19.37 -12.56
CA ALA A 64 16.20 -18.65 -13.84
C ALA A 64 15.37 -17.35 -13.80
N GLU A 65 15.72 -16.41 -14.67
CA GLU A 65 14.85 -15.30 -15.06
C GLU A 65 13.89 -15.79 -16.15
N ALA A 66 12.58 -15.57 -15.95
CA ALA A 66 11.57 -15.98 -16.91
C ALA A 66 10.52 -14.88 -17.08
N ASP A 67 10.17 -14.61 -18.34
CA ASP A 67 9.07 -13.72 -18.69
C ASP A 67 7.75 -14.44 -18.44
N GLU A 68 6.97 -13.91 -17.49
CA GLU A 68 5.69 -14.47 -17.10
C GLU A 68 4.58 -13.44 -17.33
N LEU A 69 3.44 -13.94 -17.81
CA LEU A 69 2.23 -13.13 -17.95
C LEU A 69 1.63 -12.92 -16.55
N MET A 70 1.58 -11.67 -16.13
CA MET A 70 1.01 -11.25 -14.86
C MET A 70 -0.33 -10.56 -15.09
N VAL A 71 -1.26 -10.77 -14.15
CA VAL A 71 -2.59 -10.15 -14.12
C VAL A 71 -2.71 -9.37 -12.82
N SER A 72 -3.15 -8.13 -12.91
CA SER A 72 -3.41 -7.29 -11.74
C SER A 72 -4.54 -7.83 -10.86
N GLU A 73 -4.62 -7.32 -9.62
CA GLU A 73 -5.74 -7.56 -8.72
C GLU A 73 -7.11 -7.28 -9.36
N SER A 74 -7.27 -6.15 -10.07
CA SER A 74 -8.52 -5.81 -10.74
C SER A 74 -8.86 -6.78 -11.88
N GLY A 75 -7.87 -7.18 -12.68
CA GLY A 75 -8.04 -8.15 -13.74
C GLY A 75 -8.41 -9.55 -13.22
N VAL A 76 -7.82 -9.97 -12.09
CA VAL A 76 -8.18 -11.21 -11.40
C VAL A 76 -9.64 -11.20 -10.98
N TYR A 77 -10.11 -10.12 -10.35
CA TYR A 77 -11.51 -10.03 -9.95
C TYR A 77 -12.45 -10.00 -11.15
N ALA A 78 -12.09 -9.32 -12.23
CA ALA A 78 -12.86 -9.35 -13.49
C ALA A 78 -13.00 -10.79 -14.00
N MET A 79 -11.92 -11.57 -14.04
CA MET A 79 -11.96 -12.96 -14.49
C MET A 79 -12.80 -13.86 -13.57
N LEU A 80 -12.70 -13.70 -12.25
CA LEU A 80 -13.50 -14.48 -11.29
C LEU A 80 -15.00 -14.18 -11.39
N VAL A 81 -15.37 -12.93 -11.70
CA VAL A 81 -16.76 -12.53 -11.96
C VAL A 81 -17.24 -13.09 -13.31
N HIS A 82 -16.41 -13.05 -14.35
CA HIS A 82 -16.80 -13.63 -15.64
C HIS A 82 -16.97 -15.16 -15.58
N HIS A 83 -16.19 -15.85 -14.76
CA HIS A 83 -16.22 -17.29 -14.58
C HIS A 83 -16.88 -17.68 -13.24
N HIS A 84 -18.17 -17.36 -13.08
CA HIS A 84 -18.92 -17.66 -11.87
C HIS A 84 -19.10 -19.17 -11.63
N HIS A 85 -18.25 -19.74 -10.76
CA HIS A 85 -18.33 -21.10 -10.23
C HIS A 85 -18.15 -21.11 -8.71
N ALA A 86 -18.65 -22.13 -8.02
CA ALA A 86 -18.55 -22.25 -6.56
C ALA A 86 -17.08 -22.25 -6.08
N GLU A 87 -16.21 -22.99 -6.76
CA GLU A 87 -14.76 -22.99 -6.52
C GLU A 87 -14.14 -21.59 -6.67
N ASN A 88 -14.59 -20.82 -7.67
CA ASN A 88 -14.09 -19.47 -7.92
C ASN A 88 -14.59 -18.46 -6.87
N ARG A 89 -15.71 -18.73 -6.21
CA ARG A 89 -16.20 -17.92 -5.07
C ARG A 89 -15.28 -18.08 -3.86
N GLU A 90 -14.88 -19.31 -3.55
CA GLU A 90 -13.92 -19.57 -2.47
C GLU A 90 -12.53 -19.02 -2.81
N LEU A 91 -12.10 -19.21 -4.06
CA LEU A 91 -10.84 -18.65 -4.56
C LEU A 91 -10.82 -17.12 -4.43
N ARG A 92 -11.92 -16.44 -4.79
CA ARG A 92 -12.07 -15.00 -4.61
C ARG A 92 -11.93 -14.61 -3.14
N GLN A 93 -12.62 -15.30 -2.23
CA GLN A 93 -12.55 -15.01 -0.79
C GLN A 93 -11.14 -15.20 -0.24
N TRP A 94 -10.47 -16.28 -0.64
CA TRP A 94 -9.10 -16.56 -0.26
C TRP A 94 -8.14 -15.47 -0.76
N ILE A 95 -8.26 -15.03 -2.01
CA ILE A 95 -7.44 -13.96 -2.57
C ILE A 95 -7.67 -12.64 -1.82
N THR A 96 -8.93 -12.25 -1.61
CA THR A 96 -9.28 -10.97 -0.99
C THR A 96 -8.91 -10.90 0.49
N ASN A 97 -9.10 -11.99 1.23
CA ASN A 97 -8.97 -11.97 2.69
C ASN A 97 -7.59 -12.43 3.18
N GLU A 98 -6.88 -13.25 2.41
CA GLU A 98 -5.57 -13.79 2.81
C GLU A 98 -4.46 -13.26 1.92
N VAL A 99 -4.53 -13.52 0.61
CA VAL A 99 -3.39 -13.25 -0.28
C VAL A 99 -3.09 -11.76 -0.43
N VAL A 100 -4.09 -10.95 -0.78
CA VAL A 100 -3.89 -9.51 -1.02
C VAL A 100 -3.42 -8.78 0.25
N PRO A 101 -4.02 -8.99 1.44
CA PRO A 101 -3.52 -8.40 2.67
C PRO A 101 -2.08 -8.83 2.97
N CYS A 102 -1.75 -10.13 2.89
CA CYS A 102 -0.40 -10.60 3.16
C CYS A 102 0.64 -9.97 2.23
N VAL A 103 0.36 -9.85 0.93
CA VAL A 103 1.29 -9.21 -0.03
C VAL A 103 1.46 -7.72 0.25
N ARG A 104 0.40 -7.03 0.72
CA ARG A 104 0.47 -5.61 1.06
C ARG A 104 1.24 -5.37 2.37
N ASP A 105 1.05 -6.23 3.36
CA ASP A 105 1.76 -6.16 4.64
C ASP A 105 3.27 -6.40 4.47
N GLU A 106 3.70 -7.19 3.47
CA GLU A 106 5.13 -7.36 3.14
C GLU A 106 5.81 -6.04 2.68
N LEU A 107 5.06 -5.05 2.18
CA LEU A 107 5.60 -3.76 1.74
C LEU A 107 5.87 -2.79 2.89
N GLU A 108 5.05 -2.85 3.93
CA GLU A 108 5.06 -1.89 5.01
C GLU A 108 5.79 -2.53 6.21
N PRO A 109 7.06 -2.16 6.50
CA PRO A 109 7.73 -2.67 7.69
C PRO A 109 6.82 -2.38 8.90
N PRO A 110 6.75 -3.28 9.90
CA PRO A 110 5.78 -3.21 11.00
C PRO A 110 5.76 -1.87 11.76
N GLU A 111 6.86 -1.11 11.68
CA GLU A 111 7.00 0.22 12.27
C GLU A 111 6.35 1.37 11.48
N ALA A 112 6.06 1.19 10.18
CA ALA A 112 5.47 2.23 9.33
C ALA A 112 3.95 2.36 9.52
N CYS A 113 3.25 1.28 9.90
CA CYS A 113 1.79 1.23 9.88
C CYS A 113 1.11 1.00 11.21
N SER A 114 1.86 0.65 12.24
CA SER A 114 1.34 0.67 13.60
C SER A 114 1.30 2.12 14.08
N PRO A 115 0.12 2.70 14.39
CA PRO A 115 0.05 4.04 14.96
C PRO A 115 0.85 4.04 16.28
N CYS A 116 2.03 4.65 16.28
CA CYS A 116 2.89 4.69 17.45
C CYS A 116 2.85 6.10 18.05
N LEU A 117 2.57 6.16 19.36
CA LEU A 117 2.50 7.41 20.08
C LEU A 117 3.86 7.68 20.73
N SER A 118 4.48 8.78 20.33
CA SER A 118 5.72 9.30 20.90
C SER A 118 5.47 10.66 21.55
N PHE A 119 6.50 11.20 22.20
CA PHE A 119 6.48 12.56 22.72
C PHE A 119 7.59 13.36 22.03
N LEU A 120 7.21 14.49 21.43
CA LEU A 120 8.14 15.48 20.96
C LEU A 120 8.51 16.42 22.11
N GLN A 121 9.78 16.44 22.49
CA GLN A 121 10.32 17.33 23.51
C GLN A 121 10.61 18.69 22.87
N TRP A 122 9.81 19.69 23.21
CA TRP A 122 10.02 21.09 22.85
C TRP A 122 10.59 21.85 24.06
N PRO A 123 11.29 22.98 23.85
CA PRO A 123 11.72 23.82 24.95
C PRO A 123 10.53 24.27 25.81
N GLY A 124 10.46 23.76 27.05
CA GLY A 124 9.40 24.07 28.00
C GLY A 124 8.09 23.28 27.86
N MET A 125 7.98 22.31 26.93
CA MET A 125 6.81 21.42 26.87
C MET A 125 7.07 20.07 26.20
N SER A 126 6.26 19.07 26.52
CA SER A 126 6.19 17.81 25.76
C SER A 126 4.87 17.72 25.01
N VAL A 127 4.92 17.39 23.72
CA VAL A 127 3.74 17.27 22.85
C VAL A 127 3.56 15.83 22.40
N SER A 128 2.37 15.27 22.52
CA SER A 128 2.07 13.94 21.97
C SER A 128 2.13 13.97 20.44
N MET A 129 2.94 13.09 19.88
CA MET A 129 3.12 12.91 18.44
C MET A 129 2.68 11.50 18.07
N LEU A 130 1.85 11.38 17.05
CA LEU A 130 1.43 10.11 16.46
C LEU A 130 2.25 9.92 15.19
N HIS A 131 3.05 8.86 15.12
CA HIS A 131 3.64 8.46 13.85
C HIS A 131 2.67 7.54 13.13
N TRP A 132 2.33 7.91 11.90
CA TRP A 132 1.52 7.08 11.02
C TRP A 132 2.03 7.23 9.59
N ARG A 133 2.34 6.10 8.94
CA ARG A 133 2.92 6.05 7.59
C ARG A 133 4.21 6.86 7.47
N SER A 134 5.06 6.79 8.49
CA SER A 134 6.31 7.57 8.59
C SER A 134 6.12 9.11 8.65
N GLU A 135 4.89 9.59 8.83
CA GLU A 135 4.61 11.01 9.03
C GLU A 135 4.32 11.32 10.51
N PRO A 136 4.87 12.40 11.07
CA PRO A 136 4.56 12.85 12.42
C PRO A 136 3.28 13.70 12.45
N TRP A 137 2.28 13.22 13.17
CA TRP A 137 1.00 13.90 13.39
C TRP A 137 0.96 14.49 14.80
N ILE A 138 0.65 15.78 14.91
CA ILE A 138 0.40 16.45 16.20
C ILE A 138 -1.08 16.79 16.28
N ARG A 139 -1.68 16.65 17.47
CA ARG A 139 -3.07 17.05 17.68
C ARG A 139 -3.24 18.54 17.40
N LEU A 140 -4.21 18.89 16.57
CA LEU A 140 -4.47 20.29 16.19
C LEU A 140 -4.69 21.22 17.40
N ARG A 141 -5.24 20.72 18.50
CA ARG A 141 -5.42 21.46 19.77
C ARG A 141 -4.12 21.84 20.50
N ASP A 142 -3.03 21.12 20.24
CA ASP A 142 -1.74 21.36 20.90
C ASP A 142 -0.90 22.39 20.11
N MET A 143 -1.24 22.62 18.85
CA MET A 143 -0.58 23.56 17.94
C MET A 143 -0.52 25.03 18.43
N PRO A 144 -1.58 25.61 19.05
CA PRO A 144 -1.50 26.95 19.65
C PRO A 144 -0.41 27.08 20.72
N ARG A 145 -0.17 26.00 21.49
CA ARG A 145 0.88 25.98 22.51
C ARG A 145 2.26 25.91 21.85
N VAL A 146 2.40 25.08 20.82
CA VAL A 146 3.64 24.95 20.02
C VAL A 146 4.03 26.28 19.36
N LEU A 147 3.07 26.99 18.76
CA LEU A 147 3.30 28.30 18.15
C LEU A 147 3.66 29.39 19.17
N ALA A 148 3.11 29.30 20.38
CA ALA A 148 3.42 30.24 21.45
C ALA A 148 4.85 30.11 22.01
N HIS A 149 5.53 28.98 21.76
CA HIS A 149 6.87 28.68 22.31
C HIS A 149 7.99 28.72 21.26
N SER A 150 7.69 28.93 19.98
CA SER A 150 8.67 28.85 18.87
C SER A 150 9.34 30.19 18.52
N GLY A 151 9.50 31.10 19.48
CA GLY A 151 10.28 32.32 19.28
C GLY A 151 10.56 33.05 20.58
N ASP A 152 11.82 33.45 20.75
CA ASP A 152 12.36 34.46 21.67
C ASP A 152 11.30 35.39 22.27
N HIS A 153 11.28 35.50 23.61
CA HIS A 153 10.83 36.62 24.45
C HIS A 153 9.80 37.63 23.89
N GLN A 154 8.83 37.19 23.08
CA GLN A 154 7.77 38.02 22.58
C GLN A 154 6.51 37.16 22.45
N PRO A 155 5.52 37.34 23.35
CA PRO A 155 4.32 36.52 23.35
C PRO A 155 3.64 36.56 21.99
N PHE A 156 3.20 35.39 21.53
CA PHE A 156 2.45 35.23 20.29
C PHE A 156 1.12 35.98 20.40
N HIS A 157 1.12 37.27 20.05
CA HIS A 157 -0.09 38.04 19.94
C HIS A 157 -0.75 37.70 18.59
N SER A 158 -1.71 36.76 18.61
CA SER A 158 -2.72 36.76 17.56
C SER A 158 -3.39 38.14 17.59
N LYS A 159 -3.31 38.90 16.50
CA LYS A 159 -4.12 40.13 16.36
C LYS A 159 -5.57 39.77 16.69
N PRO A 160 -6.31 40.58 17.47
CA PRO A 160 -7.71 40.30 17.76
C PRO A 160 -8.45 40.12 16.44
N GLY A 161 -8.96 38.92 16.19
CA GLY A 161 -9.66 38.53 14.96
C GLY A 161 -8.91 37.60 14.00
N GLN A 162 -7.61 37.33 14.21
CA GLN A 162 -6.84 36.43 13.35
C GLN A 162 -6.73 35.03 13.97
N SER A 163 -7.18 34.01 13.24
CA SER A 163 -7.13 32.65 13.76
C SER A 163 -5.70 32.12 13.74
N TRP A 164 -5.31 31.43 14.81
CA TRP A 164 -3.97 30.88 14.95
C TRP A 164 -3.62 29.88 13.81
N TRP A 165 -4.62 29.22 13.19
CA TRP A 165 -4.42 28.31 12.06
C TRP A 165 -4.07 29.04 10.75
N GLN A 166 -4.53 30.29 10.55
CA GLN A 166 -4.09 31.13 9.43
C GLN A 166 -2.62 31.52 9.58
N ALA A 167 -2.21 31.87 10.80
CA ALA A 167 -0.80 32.16 11.11
C ALA A 167 0.10 30.91 10.96
N ALA A 168 -0.41 29.73 11.35
CA ALA A 168 0.28 28.45 11.15
C ALA A 168 0.53 28.14 9.67
N ARG A 169 -0.50 28.33 8.80
CA ARG A 169 -0.36 28.15 7.34
C ARG A 169 0.67 29.09 6.73
N ALA A 170 0.76 30.33 7.20
CA ALA A 170 1.73 31.31 6.71
C ALA A 170 3.19 30.95 7.04
N LYS A 171 3.43 30.24 8.15
CA LYS A 171 4.77 29.74 8.52
C LYS A 171 5.12 28.39 7.89
N LEU A 172 4.15 27.47 7.77
CA LEU A 172 4.38 26.13 7.22
C LEU A 172 4.49 26.08 5.69
N GLY A 173 3.94 27.06 4.96
CA GLY A 173 4.05 27.16 3.50
C GLY A 173 5.38 27.73 2.97
N ARG A 174 6.42 27.80 3.81
CA ARG A 174 7.76 28.34 3.47
C ARG A 174 8.88 27.31 3.61
N VAL A 175 8.55 26.02 3.77
CA VAL A 175 9.51 24.91 3.80
C VAL A 175 9.57 24.26 2.43
#